data_AF-A0A9D5DML0-F1
#
_entry.id   AF-A0A9D5DML0-F1
#
_cell.length_a   1.000
_cell.length_b   1.000
_cell.length_c   1.000
_cell.angle_alpha   90.00
_cell.angle_beta   90.00
_cell.angle_gamma   90.00
#
_symmetry.space_group_name_H-M   'P 1'
#
loop_
_entity.id
_entity.type
_entity.pdbx_description
1 polymer ?
#
loop_
_entity_poly.entity_id
_entity_poly.type
_entity_poly.pdbx_seq_one_letter_code
_entity_poly.pdbx_strand_id
1 'polypeptide(L)'
;MLYSSRAPISSPNSEDTITKLQTTLNNILHCLTDALYLLPDLAPKVACCLQLDDDKEVDAARHDILYRANYISMGFECSNDLISKMTHLKPLKGELANRFLKKMEELRIQNEGNIRELINTSKECKAVLKKINANVNKYIEASISKCIKLNDTENKMDMTPGEIYEINDCPRTYEGI
;
A
#
# COMPACT_ATOMS: atom_id res chain seq x y z
N MET A 1 15.11 -3.95 42.50
CA MET A 1 16.10 -3.56 41.48
C MET A 1 15.40 -3.60 40.13
N LEU A 2 15.51 -2.53 39.33
CA LEU A 2 14.90 -2.45 38.00
C LEU A 2 15.71 -3.30 37.02
N TYR A 3 15.23 -4.50 36.72
CA TYR A 3 15.69 -5.22 35.53
C TYR A 3 15.29 -4.39 34.30
N SER A 4 16.28 -3.99 33.48
CA SER A 4 16.05 -3.25 32.25
C SER A 4 15.12 -4.05 31.34
N SER A 5 13.88 -3.56 31.19
CA SER A 5 12.79 -4.15 30.41
C SER A 5 12.81 -3.75 28.93
N ARG A 6 13.97 -3.31 28.41
CA ARG A 6 14.08 -2.94 26.99
C ARG A 6 14.25 -4.18 26.14
N ALA A 7 13.13 -4.66 25.60
CA ALA A 7 13.13 -5.60 24.50
C ALA A 7 13.86 -5.00 23.28
N PRO A 8 14.48 -5.83 22.42
CA PRO A 8 15.07 -5.36 21.16
C PRO A 8 14.06 -4.59 20.32
N ILE A 9 14.52 -3.55 19.63
CA ILE A 9 13.65 -2.78 18.74
C ILE A 9 13.28 -3.66 17.56
N SER A 10 11.98 -3.87 17.32
CA SER A 10 11.52 -4.63 16.17
C SER A 10 12.11 -4.08 14.88
N SER A 11 12.51 -4.97 13.98
CA SER A 11 12.99 -4.55 12.66
C SER A 11 11.91 -3.73 11.95
N PRO A 12 12.28 -2.65 11.25
CA PRO A 12 11.33 -1.83 10.53
C PRO A 12 10.67 -2.63 9.40
N ASN A 13 9.39 -2.36 9.15
CA ASN A 13 8.58 -3.03 8.12
C ASN A 13 9.03 -2.75 6.67
N SER A 14 10.02 -1.88 6.44
CA SER A 14 10.46 -1.49 5.10
C SER A 14 11.34 -2.57 4.46
N GLU A 15 11.44 -2.60 3.12
CA GLU A 15 12.44 -3.42 2.41
C GLU A 15 13.84 -2.79 2.40
N ASP A 16 14.00 -1.61 3.00
CA ASP A 16 15.25 -0.89 3.00
C ASP A 16 16.34 -1.61 3.80
N THR A 17 17.35 -2.09 3.08
CA THR A 17 18.45 -2.89 3.60
C THR A 17 19.37 -2.06 4.50
N ILE A 18 19.53 -0.76 4.25
CA ILE A 18 20.36 0.15 5.07
C ILE A 18 19.69 0.37 6.42
N THR A 19 18.41 0.71 6.43
CA THR A 19 17.65 0.94 7.67
C THR A 19 17.54 -0.35 8.52
N LYS A 20 17.41 -1.52 7.88
CA LYS A 20 17.50 -2.82 8.58
C LYS A 20 18.86 -3.03 9.22
N LEU A 21 19.96 -2.80 8.48
CA LEU A 21 21.30 -2.95 9.03
C LEU A 21 21.53 -2.01 10.23
N GLN A 22 21.13 -0.75 10.11
CA GLN A 22 21.22 0.22 11.21
C GLN A 22 20.44 -0.24 12.45
N THR A 23 19.22 -0.76 12.25
CA THR A 23 18.39 -1.26 13.35
C THR A 23 19.03 -2.49 14.02
N THR A 24 19.50 -3.45 13.23
CA THR A 24 20.16 -4.66 13.75
C THR A 24 21.43 -4.31 14.53
N LEU A 25 22.28 -3.42 14.00
CA LEU A 25 23.49 -2.96 14.70
C LEU A 25 23.16 -2.21 16.00
N ASN A 26 22.14 -1.35 16.00
CA ASN A 26 21.69 -0.67 17.22
C ASN A 26 21.19 -1.67 18.27
N ASN A 27 20.44 -2.69 17.86
CA ASN A 27 19.98 -3.73 18.79
C ASN A 27 21.15 -4.54 19.38
N ILE A 28 22.15 -4.90 18.57
CA ILE A 28 23.37 -5.55 19.06
C ILE A 28 24.08 -4.65 20.09
N LEU A 29 24.23 -3.36 19.79
CA LEU A 29 24.85 -2.40 20.71
C LEU A 29 24.09 -2.29 22.04
N HIS A 30 22.76 -2.25 21.99
CA HIS A 30 21.92 -2.26 23.19
C HIS A 30 22.09 -3.54 24.01
N CYS A 31 22.05 -4.71 23.37
CA CYS A 31 22.23 -5.99 24.05
C CYS A 31 23.63 -6.10 24.69
N LEU A 32 24.68 -5.64 24.01
CA LEU A 32 26.05 -5.59 24.54
C LEU A 32 26.16 -4.65 25.73
N THR A 33 25.56 -3.47 25.64
CA THR A 33 25.57 -2.47 26.71
C THR A 33 24.89 -3.01 27.96
N ASP A 34 23.69 -3.56 27.81
CA ASP A 34 22.96 -4.17 28.92
C ASP A 34 23.72 -5.35 29.53
N ALA A 35 24.34 -6.20 28.69
CA ALA A 35 25.16 -7.30 29.17
C ALA A 35 26.36 -6.80 29.98
N LEU A 36 27.05 -5.75 29.54
CA LEU A 36 28.17 -5.15 30.28
C LEU A 36 27.74 -4.55 31.63
N TYR A 37 26.50 -4.07 31.75
CA TYR A 37 25.97 -3.57 33.03
C TYR A 37 25.51 -4.69 33.98
N LEU A 38 24.93 -5.77 33.44
CA LEU A 38 24.36 -6.85 34.23
C LEU A 38 25.39 -7.93 34.61
N LEU A 39 26.38 -8.20 33.75
CA LEU A 39 27.39 -9.24 33.95
C LEU A 39 28.22 -9.06 35.23
N PRO A 40 28.67 -7.84 35.63
CA PRO A 40 29.44 -7.69 36.87
C PRO A 40 28.66 -8.10 38.13
N ASP A 41 27.34 -7.87 38.15
CA ASP A 41 26.48 -8.21 39.29
C ASP A 41 26.01 -9.67 39.26
N LEU A 42 25.88 -10.25 38.06
CA LEU A 42 25.40 -11.61 37.84
C LEU A 42 26.52 -12.65 37.79
N ALA A 43 27.70 -12.32 37.26
CA ALA A 43 28.81 -13.26 37.09
C ALA A 43 29.31 -13.85 38.42
N PRO A 44 29.46 -13.08 39.53
CA PRO A 44 29.81 -13.65 40.83
C PRO A 44 28.72 -14.59 41.37
N LYS A 45 27.44 -14.26 41.15
CA LYS A 45 26.31 -15.10 41.56
C LYS A 45 26.28 -16.40 40.76
N VAL A 46 26.39 -16.32 39.44
CA VAL A 46 26.42 -17.48 38.53
C VAL A 46 27.64 -18.38 38.78
N ALA A 47 28.81 -17.80 39.10
CA ALA A 47 30.04 -18.52 39.42
C ALA A 47 30.03 -19.17 40.82
N CYS A 48 29.39 -18.54 41.81
CA CYS A 48 29.21 -19.10 43.15
C CYS A 48 28.10 -20.18 43.21
N CYS A 49 27.16 -20.19 42.26
CA CYS A 49 26.07 -21.18 42.17
C CYS A 49 26.49 -22.55 41.62
N LEU A 50 27.75 -22.96 41.78
CA LEU A 50 28.15 -24.37 41.63
C LEU A 50 27.73 -25.22 42.85
N GLN A 51 27.20 -24.62 43.94
CA GLN A 51 26.93 -25.37 45.17
C GLN A 51 25.61 -25.17 45.92
N LEU A 52 24.68 -24.25 45.62
CA LEU A 52 23.41 -24.19 46.38
C LEU A 52 22.19 -23.74 45.55
N ASP A 53 21.13 -24.56 45.69
CA ASP A 53 19.68 -24.43 45.51
C ASP A 53 19.07 -23.71 44.28
N ASP A 54 17.99 -24.33 43.79
CA ASP A 54 17.10 -23.95 42.66
C ASP A 54 16.41 -22.59 42.88
N ASP A 55 17.18 -21.51 42.96
CA ASP A 55 16.63 -20.16 43.08
C ASP A 55 16.22 -19.65 41.70
N LYS A 56 14.90 -19.52 41.49
CA LYS A 56 14.28 -19.16 40.19
C LYS A 56 14.82 -17.86 39.60
N GLU A 57 15.32 -16.94 40.44
CA GLU A 57 15.93 -15.69 39.99
C GLU A 57 17.30 -15.90 39.33
N VAL A 58 18.09 -16.88 39.80
CA VAL A 58 19.39 -17.22 39.21
C VAL A 58 19.20 -17.91 37.85
N ASP A 59 18.19 -18.78 37.74
CA ASP A 59 17.84 -19.45 36.50
C ASP A 59 17.32 -18.47 35.45
N ALA A 60 16.48 -17.51 35.85
CA ALA A 60 16.02 -16.42 34.99
C ALA A 60 17.19 -15.55 34.48
N ALA A 61 18.16 -15.23 35.33
CA ALA A 61 19.34 -14.45 34.94
C ALA A 61 20.26 -15.22 33.99
N ARG A 62 20.47 -16.53 34.21
CA ARG A 62 21.22 -17.40 33.28
C ARG A 62 20.53 -17.46 31.92
N HIS A 63 19.20 -17.62 31.90
CA HIS A 63 18.42 -17.64 30.68
C HIS A 63 18.50 -16.30 29.92
N ASP A 64 18.41 -15.16 30.62
CA ASP A 64 18.54 -13.83 30.02
C ASP A 64 19.93 -13.60 29.40
N ILE A 65 21.01 -14.02 30.08
CA ILE A 65 22.38 -13.95 29.55
C ILE A 65 22.53 -14.79 28.28
N LEU A 66 22.03 -16.03 28.30
CA LEU A 66 22.10 -16.93 27.13
C LEU A 66 21.25 -16.42 25.96
N TYR A 67 20.04 -15.91 26.24
CA TYR A 67 19.18 -15.29 25.25
C TYR A 67 19.87 -14.09 24.57
N ARG A 68 20.48 -13.20 25.35
CA ARG A 68 21.22 -12.04 24.82
C ARG A 68 22.44 -12.46 24.02
N ALA A 69 23.19 -13.47 24.46
CA ALA A 69 24.34 -13.99 23.72
C ALA A 69 23.92 -14.57 22.35
N ASN A 70 22.85 -15.37 22.32
CA ASN A 70 22.28 -15.90 21.08
C ASN A 70 21.77 -14.79 20.16
N TYR A 71 21.09 -13.79 20.72
CA TYR A 71 20.60 -12.63 19.98
C TYR A 71 21.75 -11.84 19.33
N ILE A 72 22.86 -11.62 20.05
CA ILE A 72 24.05 -10.95 19.52
C ILE A 72 24.65 -11.77 18.36
N SER A 73 24.80 -13.09 18.53
CA SER A 73 25.34 -13.98 17.49
C SER A 73 24.50 -13.94 16.21
N MET A 74 23.18 -14.14 16.34
CA MET A 74 22.25 -14.04 15.21
C MET A 74 22.22 -12.64 14.60
N GLY A 75 22.36 -11.60 15.42
CA GLY A 75 22.45 -10.22 14.96
C GLY A 75 23.65 -9.98 14.05
N PHE A 76 24.81 -10.53 14.38
CA PHE A 76 26.00 -10.43 13.54
C PHE A 76 25.85 -11.21 12.22
N GLU A 77 25.27 -12.40 12.25
CA GLU A 77 24.97 -13.18 11.03
C GLU A 77 24.03 -12.41 10.09
N CYS A 78 22.94 -11.87 10.64
CA CYS A 78 21.99 -11.03 9.90
C CYS A 78 22.66 -9.78 9.33
N SER A 79 23.52 -9.11 10.12
CA SER A 79 24.27 -7.94 9.67
C SER A 79 25.21 -8.27 8.51
N ASN A 80 25.91 -9.41 8.58
CA ASN A 80 26.80 -9.88 7.52
C ASN A 80 26.04 -10.20 6.22
N ASP A 81 24.86 -10.81 6.31
CA ASP A 81 24.00 -11.05 5.14
C ASP A 81 23.53 -9.73 4.50
N LEU A 82 23.09 -8.76 5.31
CA LEU A 82 22.69 -7.43 4.83
C LEU A 82 23.86 -6.67 4.19
N ILE A 83 25.05 -6.70 4.78
CA ILE A 83 26.27 -6.10 4.20
C ILE A 83 26.65 -6.80 2.89
N SER A 84 26.55 -8.12 2.83
CA SER A 84 26.82 -8.90 1.61
C SER A 84 25.88 -8.49 0.48
N LYS A 85 24.59 -8.31 0.77
CA LYS A 85 23.60 -7.79 -0.18
C LYS A 85 23.93 -6.37 -0.66
N MET A 86 24.56 -5.56 0.17
CA MET A 86 24.96 -4.18 -0.16
C MET A 86 26.38 -4.06 -0.75
N THR A 87 27.13 -5.14 -0.91
CA THR A 87 28.56 -5.08 -1.29
C THR A 87 28.79 -4.48 -2.68
N HIS A 88 27.77 -4.52 -3.55
CA HIS A 88 27.81 -3.92 -4.88
C HIS A 88 27.52 -2.40 -4.87
N LEU A 89 27.03 -1.85 -3.75
CA LEU A 89 26.73 -0.43 -3.62
C LEU A 89 28.03 0.35 -3.46
N LYS A 90 28.45 1.01 -4.54
CA LYS A 90 29.53 2.00 -4.48
C LYS A 90 28.91 3.36 -4.17
N PRO A 91 29.55 4.18 -3.31
CA PRO A 91 29.05 5.52 -3.07
C PRO A 91 29.02 6.30 -4.39
N LEU A 92 27.84 6.83 -4.72
CA LEU A 92 27.68 7.71 -5.87
C LEU A 92 28.49 8.98 -5.61
N LYS A 93 29.66 9.09 -6.26
CA LYS A 93 30.56 10.24 -6.14
C LYS A 93 30.91 10.79 -7.52
N GLY A 94 31.13 12.10 -7.58
CA GLY A 94 31.62 12.80 -8.78
C GLY A 94 30.75 12.55 -10.02
N GLU A 95 31.39 12.13 -11.12
CA GLU A 95 30.73 11.95 -12.41
C GLU A 95 29.58 10.93 -12.40
N LEU A 96 29.66 9.89 -11.56
CA LEU A 96 28.59 8.88 -11.47
C LEU A 96 27.33 9.47 -10.82
N ALA A 97 27.50 10.31 -9.79
CA ALA A 97 26.39 11.04 -9.19
C ALA A 97 25.76 12.01 -10.20
N ASN A 98 26.58 12.74 -10.95
CA ASN A 98 26.09 13.66 -11.99
C ASN A 98 25.33 12.93 -13.11
N ARG A 99 25.80 11.75 -13.55
CA ARG A 99 25.07 10.91 -14.51
C ARG A 99 23.72 10.46 -13.97
N PHE A 100 23.67 10.06 -12.69
CA PHE A 100 22.44 9.65 -12.05
C PHE A 100 21.45 10.82 -11.92
N LEU A 101 21.92 11.99 -11.49
CA LEU A 101 21.11 13.21 -11.41
C LEU A 101 20.57 13.63 -12.79
N LYS A 102 21.42 13.59 -13.82
CA LYS A 102 20.99 13.86 -15.20
C LYS A 102 19.91 12.87 -15.64
N LYS A 103 20.07 11.58 -15.32
CA LYS A 103 19.06 10.57 -15.66
C LYS A 103 17.74 10.79 -14.93
N MET A 104 17.79 11.19 -13.66
CA MET A 104 16.59 11.56 -12.91
C MET A 104 15.87 12.74 -13.55
N GLU A 105 16.62 13.75 -13.97
CA GLU A 105 16.05 14.93 -14.63
C GLU A 105 15.45 14.59 -16.01
N GLU A 106 16.10 13.75 -16.80
CA GLU A 106 15.55 13.22 -18.06
C GLU A 106 14.22 12.49 -17.83
N LEU A 107 14.16 11.62 -16.80
CA LEU A 107 12.95 10.88 -16.45
C LEU A 107 11.84 11.82 -15.95
N ARG A 108 12.19 12.87 -15.20
CA ARG A 108 11.22 13.90 -14.76
C ARG A 108 10.60 14.59 -15.96
N ILE A 109 11.41 15.06 -16.91
CA ILE A 109 10.95 15.73 -18.14
C ILE A 109 10.08 14.79 -18.97
N GLN A 110 10.49 13.53 -19.12
CA GLN A 110 9.71 12.53 -19.86
C GLN A 110 8.35 12.28 -19.20
N ASN A 111 8.31 12.18 -17.87
CA ASN A 111 7.06 12.00 -17.13
C ASN A 111 6.12 13.19 -17.30
N GLU A 112 6.64 14.43 -17.28
CA GLU A 112 5.86 15.64 -17.55
C GLU A 112 5.33 15.69 -19.00
N GLY A 113 6.09 15.16 -19.96
CA GLY A 113 5.62 14.94 -21.33
C GLY A 113 4.43 13.98 -21.38
N ASN A 114 4.59 12.79 -20.79
CA ASN A 114 3.58 11.75 -20.77
C ASN A 114 2.29 12.21 -20.06
N ILE A 115 2.39 12.98 -18.97
CA ILE A 115 1.23 13.53 -18.26
C ILE A 115 0.47 14.50 -19.18
N ARG A 116 1.17 15.37 -19.92
CA ARG A 116 0.51 16.30 -20.86
C ARG A 116 -0.19 15.56 -21.99
N GLU A 117 0.45 14.54 -22.54
CA GLU A 117 -0.15 13.70 -23.58
C GLU A 117 -1.41 12.99 -23.06
N LEU A 118 -1.33 12.36 -21.88
CA LEU A 118 -2.47 11.71 -21.25
C LEU A 118 -3.66 12.66 -21.05
N ILE A 119 -3.40 13.90 -20.62
CA ILE A 119 -4.45 14.92 -20.47
C ILE A 119 -5.09 15.26 -21.82
N ASN A 120 -4.29 15.40 -22.88
CA ASN A 120 -4.80 15.72 -24.21
C ASN A 120 -5.63 14.57 -24.78
N THR A 121 -5.12 13.35 -24.75
CA THR A 121 -5.86 12.15 -25.19
C THR A 121 -7.14 11.96 -24.38
N SER A 122 -7.11 12.21 -23.06
CA SER A 122 -8.31 12.15 -22.22
C SER A 122 -9.38 13.17 -22.65
N LYS A 123 -8.98 14.39 -23.01
CA LYS A 123 -9.91 15.41 -23.53
C LYS A 123 -10.53 14.99 -24.86
N GLU A 124 -9.73 14.42 -25.76
CA GLU A 124 -10.21 13.91 -27.05
C GLU A 124 -11.21 12.76 -26.87
N CYS A 125 -10.89 11.78 -26.00
CA CYS A 125 -11.81 10.70 -25.66
C CYS A 125 -13.14 11.23 -25.10
N LYS A 126 -13.10 12.20 -24.19
CA LYS A 126 -14.32 12.85 -23.65
C LYS A 126 -15.15 13.53 -24.76
N ALA A 127 -14.49 14.20 -25.70
CA ALA A 127 -15.17 14.84 -26.83
C ALA A 127 -15.84 13.81 -27.76
N VAL A 128 -15.16 12.69 -28.04
CA VAL A 128 -15.70 11.58 -28.85
C VAL A 128 -16.89 10.94 -28.14
N LEU A 129 -16.78 10.63 -26.85
CA LEU A 129 -17.89 10.07 -26.07
C LEU A 129 -19.12 10.99 -26.08
N LYS A 130 -18.92 12.31 -25.96
CA LYS A 130 -20.02 13.28 -26.06
C LYS A 130 -20.71 13.24 -27.43
N LYS A 131 -19.94 13.10 -28.52
CA LYS A 131 -20.50 12.95 -29.88
C LYS A 131 -21.28 11.65 -30.05
N ILE A 132 -20.72 10.52 -29.57
CA ILE A 132 -21.40 9.22 -29.63
C ILE A 132 -22.72 9.29 -28.88
N ASN A 133 -22.72 9.83 -27.65
CA ASN A 133 -23.93 9.95 -26.85
C ASN A 133 -25.01 10.79 -27.53
N ALA A 134 -24.63 11.91 -28.16
CA ALA A 134 -25.55 12.74 -28.93
C ALA A 134 -26.15 11.99 -30.13
N ASN A 135 -25.34 11.19 -30.84
CA ASN A 135 -25.82 10.40 -31.99
C ASN A 135 -26.75 9.27 -31.56
N VAL A 136 -26.44 8.58 -30.45
CA VAL A 136 -27.29 7.53 -29.87
C VAL A 136 -28.65 8.10 -29.50
N ASN A 137 -28.69 9.24 -28.80
CA ASN A 137 -29.95 9.88 -28.42
C ASN A 137 -30.79 10.26 -29.64
N LYS A 138 -30.17 10.88 -30.67
CA LYS A 138 -30.86 11.19 -31.92
C LYS A 138 -31.42 9.96 -32.62
N TYR A 139 -30.67 8.85 -32.64
CA TYR A 139 -31.12 7.60 -33.22
C TYR A 139 -32.32 7.01 -32.47
N ILE A 140 -32.28 7.04 -31.14
CA ILE A 140 -33.38 6.58 -30.28
C ILE A 140 -34.63 7.43 -30.54
N GLU A 141 -34.51 8.76 -30.51
CA GLU A 141 -35.62 9.69 -30.78
C GLU A 141 -36.23 9.47 -32.17
N ALA A 142 -35.40 9.32 -33.21
CA ALA A 142 -35.86 9.03 -34.57
C ALA A 142 -36.58 7.67 -34.65
N SER A 143 -36.09 6.66 -33.94
CA SER A 143 -36.68 5.32 -33.91
C SER A 143 -38.05 5.34 -33.21
N ILE A 144 -38.15 5.96 -32.03
CA ILE A 144 -39.42 6.13 -31.30
C ILE A 144 -40.42 6.89 -32.16
N SER A 145 -40.00 8.01 -32.77
CA SER A 145 -40.85 8.83 -33.63
C SER A 145 -41.37 8.05 -34.85
N LYS A 146 -40.54 7.16 -35.42
CA LYS A 146 -40.94 6.28 -36.52
C LYS A 146 -41.99 5.25 -36.05
N CYS A 147 -41.80 4.63 -34.89
CA CYS A 147 -42.75 3.68 -34.33
C CYS A 147 -44.11 4.31 -34.02
N ILE A 148 -44.14 5.52 -33.43
CA ILE A 148 -45.40 6.24 -33.18
C ILE A 148 -46.14 6.52 -34.50
N LYS A 149 -45.44 7.06 -35.51
CA LYS A 149 -46.05 7.34 -36.81
C LYS A 149 -46.61 6.11 -37.49
N LEU A 150 -45.89 4.97 -37.44
CA LEU A 150 -46.36 3.69 -37.98
C LEU A 150 -47.64 3.24 -37.29
N ASN A 151 -47.67 3.31 -35.96
CA ASN A 151 -48.86 2.99 -35.16
C ASN A 151 -50.05 3.91 -35.47
N ASP A 152 -49.81 5.20 -35.68
CA ASP A 152 -50.85 6.18 -36.04
C ASP A 152 -51.39 5.97 -37.46
N THR A 153 -50.58 5.43 -38.37
CA THR A 153 -51.02 5.05 -39.73
C THR A 153 -51.74 3.71 -39.74
N GLU A 154 -51.32 2.73 -38.94
CA GLU A 154 -52.00 1.43 -38.81
C GLU A 154 -53.37 1.58 -38.12
N ASN A 155 -53.46 2.35 -37.03
CA ASN A 155 -54.73 2.65 -36.37
C ASN A 155 -55.72 3.44 -37.24
N LYS A 156 -55.26 4.13 -38.30
CA LYS A 156 -56.14 4.82 -39.26
C LYS A 156 -56.58 3.95 -40.44
N MET A 157 -55.98 2.78 -40.65
CA MET A 157 -56.42 1.84 -41.69
C MET A 157 -57.50 0.86 -41.19
N ASP A 158 -57.67 0.69 -39.88
CA ASP A 158 -58.73 -0.15 -39.28
C ASP A 158 -59.90 0.63 -38.64
N MET A 159 -59.96 1.95 -38.81
CA MET A 159 -61.13 2.72 -38.35
C MET A 159 -62.26 2.67 -39.39
N THR A 160 -63.21 1.75 -39.19
CA THR A 160 -64.57 1.92 -39.73
C THR A 160 -65.18 3.22 -39.17
N PRO A 161 -65.72 4.12 -40.01
CA PRO A 161 -66.32 5.36 -39.52
C PRO A 161 -67.54 5.04 -38.65
N GLY A 162 -67.42 5.14 -37.32
CA GLY A 162 -68.54 4.88 -36.42
C GLY A 162 -68.24 4.73 -34.92
N GLU A 163 -67.02 4.45 -34.49
CA GLU A 163 -66.76 4.21 -33.06
C GLU A 163 -66.04 5.40 -32.42
N ILE A 164 -66.85 6.28 -31.81
CA ILE A 164 -66.38 7.26 -30.84
C ILE A 164 -66.02 6.48 -29.58
N TYR A 165 -64.74 6.36 -29.26
CA TYR A 165 -64.32 5.87 -27.96
C TYR A 165 -64.66 6.93 -26.90
N GLU A 166 -65.59 6.61 -26.00
CA GLU A 166 -65.82 7.37 -24.79
C GLU A 166 -64.53 7.43 -23.97
N ILE A 167 -63.99 8.63 -23.81
CA ILE A 167 -62.90 8.90 -22.88
C ILE A 167 -63.53 8.83 -21.48
N ASN A 168 -63.41 7.68 -20.82
CA ASN A 168 -63.67 7.59 -19.39
C ASN A 168 -62.58 8.37 -18.65
N ASP A 169 -62.89 9.61 -18.30
CA ASP A 169 -62.14 10.41 -17.32
C ASP A 169 -62.17 9.69 -15.96
N CYS A 170 -61.19 8.82 -15.73
CA CYS A 170 -60.91 8.33 -14.38
C CYS A 170 -59.83 9.22 -13.76
N PRO A 171 -60.14 10.05 -12.75
CA PRO A 171 -59.15 10.87 -12.08
C PRO A 171 -58.27 9.95 -11.24
N ARG A 172 -57.01 9.73 -11.65
CA ARG A 172 -56.03 9.14 -10.74
C ARG A 172 -55.52 10.21 -9.79
N THR A 173 -56.12 10.21 -8.60
CA THR A 173 -55.57 10.80 -7.38
C THR A 173 -54.14 10.32 -7.15
N TYR A 174 -53.25 11.28 -6.94
CA TYR A 174 -51.94 11.04 -6.33
C TYR A 174 -52.16 10.81 -4.83
N GLU A 175 -51.91 9.59 -4.36
CA GLU A 175 -51.57 9.35 -2.96
C GLU A 175 -50.14 8.78 -2.93
N GLY A 176 -49.27 9.52 -2.26
CA GLY A 176 -47.84 9.23 -2.19
C GLY A 176 -47.52 8.09 -1.24
N ILE A 177 -46.40 7.42 -1.56
CA ILE A 177 -45.41 6.86 -0.63
C ILE A 177 -44.04 7.12 -1.25
#